data_AF-A0A932DEL3-F1
#
_entry.id   AF-A0A932DEL3-F1
#
_cell.length_a   1.000
_cell.length_b   1.000
_cell.length_c   1.000
_cell.angle_alpha   90.00
_cell.angle_beta   90.00
_cell.angle_gamma   90.00
#
_symmetry.space_group_name_H-M   'P 1'
#
loop_
_entity.id
_entity.type
_entity.pdbx_description
1 polymer ?
#
loop_
_entity_poly.entity_id
_entity_poly.type
_entity_poly.pdbx_seq_one_letter_code
_entity_poly.pdbx_strand_id
1 'polypeptide(L)' 'ASGVHLVAGQPLVFVKLAEDLFEARAVRLGTKFNGRLEVLEGLKPEEQVVVAHSFPLKSQLLISRLGAGCADE' A
#
# COMPACT_ATOMS: atom_id res chain seq x y z
N ALA A 1 6.32 -11.68 -3.65
CA ALA A 1 5.72 -10.57 -2.89
C ALA A 1 5.37 -9.40 -3.83
N SER A 2 4.31 -9.55 -4.63
CA SER A 2 4.05 -8.66 -5.77
C SER A 2 3.16 -7.44 -5.45
N GLY A 3 2.64 -7.32 -4.22
CA GLY A 3 1.71 -6.24 -3.81
C GLY A 3 2.22 -5.28 -2.72
N VAL A 4 3.49 -5.38 -2.33
CA VAL A 4 4.10 -4.47 -1.34
C VAL A 4 4.89 -3.38 -2.07
N HIS A 5 4.65 -2.13 -1.70
CA HIS A 5 5.25 -0.95 -2.30
C HIS A 5 6.02 -0.16 -1.25
N LEU A 6 7.24 0.24 -1.57
CA LEU A 6 7.98 1.21 -0.77
C LEU A 6 7.64 2.63 -1.23
N VAL A 7 7.16 3.44 -0.30
CA VAL A 7 6.86 4.87 -0.50
C VAL A 7 7.50 5.63 0.66
N ALA A 8 8.44 6.54 0.36
CA ALA A 8 9.22 7.27 1.37
C ALA A 8 9.86 6.36 2.45
N GLY A 9 10.32 5.17 2.04
CA GLY A 9 10.93 4.19 2.95
C GLY A 9 9.96 3.35 3.78
N GLN A 10 8.64 3.64 3.73
CA GLN A 10 7.63 2.87 4.43
C GLN A 10 6.99 1.82 3.51
N PRO A 11 6.86 0.55 3.96
CA PRO A 11 6.12 -0.47 3.23
C PRO A 11 4.61 -0.24 3.31
N LEU A 12 3.98 -0.30 2.14
CA LEU A 12 2.57 0.00 1.93
C LEU A 12 1.95 -1.02 0.98
N VAL A 13 0.67 -1.30 1.19
CA VAL A 13 -0.17 -2.10 0.29
C VAL A 13 -1.40 -1.30 -0.11
N PHE A 14 -2.04 -1.69 -1.21
CA PHE A 14 -3.34 -1.13 -1.59
C PHE A 14 -4.44 -2.13 -1.25
N VAL A 15 -5.32 -1.76 -0.32
CA VAL A 15 -6.48 -2.55 0.10
C VAL A 15 -7.68 -2.14 -0.73
N LYS A 16 -8.38 -3.11 -1.32
CA LYS A 16 -9.62 -2.86 -2.06
C LYS A 16 -10.76 -2.69 -1.05
N LEU A 17 -11.40 -1.52 -1.06
CA LEU A 17 -12.56 -1.21 -0.22
C LEU A 17 -13.87 -1.38 -0.99
N ALA A 18 -13.87 -1.05 -2.28
CA ALA A 18 -14.99 -1.24 -3.22
C ALA A 18 -14.45 -1.54 -4.61
N GLU A 19 -15.31 -1.63 -5.63
CA GLU A 19 -14.91 -2.01 -7.00
C GLU A 19 -13.79 -1.13 -7.57
N ASP A 20 -13.88 0.18 -7.35
CA ASP A 20 -12.97 1.22 -7.83
C ASP A 20 -12.31 2.04 -6.70
N LEU A 21 -12.59 1.70 -5.44
CA LEU A 21 -12.05 2.38 -4.27
C LEU A 21 -10.93 1.56 -3.62
N PHE A 22 -9.76 2.20 -3.48
CA PHE A 22 -8.58 1.60 -2.88
C PHE A 22 -8.00 2.49 -1.80
N GLU A 23 -7.59 1.87 -0.70
CA GLU A 23 -6.90 2.54 0.40
C GLU A 23 -5.42 2.17 0.39
N ALA A 24 -4.56 3.18 0.45
CA ALA A 24 -3.13 3.00 0.61
C ALA A 24 -2.82 2.83 2.11
N ARG A 25 -2.44 1.62 2.52
CA ARG A 25 -2.26 1.30 3.95
C ARG A 25 -0.84 0.88 4.27
N ALA A 26 -0.25 1.54 5.26
CA ALA A 26 1.05 1.16 5.80
C ALA A 26 0.93 -0.19 6.52
N VAL A 27 1.91 -1.07 6.30
CA VAL A 27 1.94 -2.41 6.91
C VAL A 27 3.26 -2.65 7.59
N ARG A 28 3.24 -3.40 8.70
CA ARG A 28 4.49 -3.89 9.32
C ARG A 28 4.79 -5.27 8.76
N LEU A 29 5.94 -5.41 8.11
CA LEU A 29 6.36 -6.67 7.51
C LEU A 29 7.23 -7.47 8.49
N GLY A 30 7.00 -8.78 8.51
CA GLY A 30 7.80 -9.75 9.26
C GLY A 30 8.77 -10.48 8.35
N THR A 31 8.95 -11.78 8.62
CA THR A 31 9.91 -12.59 7.87
C THR A 31 9.43 -12.90 6.46
N LYS A 32 10.38 -12.96 5.52
CA LYS A 32 10.14 -13.46 4.17
C LYS A 32 10.36 -14.98 4.15
N PHE A 33 9.36 -15.74 3.74
CA PHE A 33 9.46 -17.19 3.64
C PHE A 33 8.79 -17.68 2.35
N ASN A 34 9.48 -18.54 1.59
CA ASN A 34 8.98 -19.12 0.33
C ASN A 34 8.33 -18.11 -0.64
N GLY A 35 8.96 -16.94 -0.81
CA GLY A 35 8.49 -15.88 -1.72
C GLY A 35 7.29 -15.07 -1.22
N ARG A 36 6.77 -15.40 -0.03
CA ARG A 36 5.73 -14.67 0.71
C ARG A 36 6.37 -13.78 1.78
N LEU A 37 5.71 -12.66 2.06
CA LEU A 37 6.07 -11.77 3.17
C LEU A 37 4.99 -11.91 4.23
N GLU A 38 5.42 -12.11 5.46
CA GLU A 38 4.55 -12.02 6.61
C GLU A 38 4.13 -10.57 6.85
N VAL A 39 2.86 -10.35 7.16
CA VAL A 39 2.33 -9.05 7.59
C VAL A 39 1.98 -9.18 9.06
N LEU A 40 2.70 -8.45 9.90
CA LEU A 40 2.53 -8.46 11.35
C LEU A 40 1.42 -7.52 11.78
N GLU A 41 1.25 -6.38 11.10
CA GLU A 41 0.24 -5.36 11.39
C GLU A 41 -0.19 -4.61 10.14
N GLY A 42 -1.35 -3.95 10.21
CA GLY A 42 -1.87 -3.07 9.15
C GLY A 42 -2.77 -3.76 8.14
N LEU A 43 -3.05 -5.05 8.29
CA LEU A 43 -4.07 -5.77 7.52
C LEU A 43 -4.90 -6.64 8.46
N LYS A 44 -6.20 -6.76 8.14
CA LYS A 44 -7.11 -7.72 8.75
C LYS A 44 -7.21 -8.97 7.89
N PRO A 45 -7.57 -10.12 8.50
CA PRO A 45 -8.00 -11.28 7.73
C PRO A 45 -9.10 -10.89 6.73
N GLU A 46 -9.13 -11.57 5.59
CA GLU A 46 -10.13 -11.40 4.53
C GLU A 46 -10.05 -10.10 3.71
N GLU A 47 -9.17 -9.16 4.07
CA GLU A 47 -8.93 -7.97 3.26
C GLU A 47 -8.27 -8.31 1.92
N GLN A 48 -8.85 -7.81 0.84
CA GLN A 48 -8.31 -7.99 -0.51
C GLN A 48 -7.24 -6.95 -0.81
N VAL A 49 -6.05 -7.42 -1.18
CA VAL A 49 -4.90 -6.57 -1.51
C VAL A 49 -4.59 -6.67 -2.99
N VAL A 50 -4.25 -5.54 -3.60
CA VAL A 50 -3.82 -5.47 -4.99
C VAL A 50 -2.41 -6.04 -5.13
N VAL A 51 -2.27 -7.14 -5.88
CA VAL A 51 -0.98 -7.83 -6.10
C VAL A 51 -0.43 -7.69 -7.53
N ALA A 52 -1.20 -7.06 -8.42
CA ALA A 52 -0.83 -6.83 -9.82
C ALA A 52 -1.39 -5.49 -10.31
N HIS A 53 -0.74 -4.91 -11.32
CA HIS A 53 -1.18 -3.65 -11.95
C HIS A 53 -1.42 -2.47 -10.99
N SER A 54 -0.72 -2.39 -9.85
CA SER A 54 -0.87 -1.32 -8.85
C SER A 54 -0.10 -0.03 -9.16
N PHE A 55 0.58 0.05 -10.31
CA PHE A 55 1.31 1.26 -10.72
C PHE A 55 0.44 2.52 -10.79
N PRO A 56 -0.79 2.49 -11.37
CA PRO A 56 -1.67 3.67 -11.37
C PRO A 56 -2.05 4.13 -9.96
N LEU A 57 -2.32 3.19 -9.04
CA LEU A 57 -2.64 3.50 -7.64
C LEU A 57 -1.47 4.19 -6.93
N LYS A 58 -0.24 3.71 -7.16
CA LYS A 58 0.97 4.34 -6.63
C LYS A 58 1.18 5.75 -7.18
N SER A 59 0.95 5.97 -8.48
CA SER A 59 1.04 7.31 -9.08
C SER A 59 0.03 8.26 -8.48
N GLN A 60 -1.24 7.84 -8.32
CA GLN A 60 -2.28 8.65 -7.69
C GLN A 60 -1.94 9.00 -6.24
N LEU A 61 -1.41 8.05 -5.46
CA LEU A 61 -0.94 8.30 -4.10
C LEU A 61 0.15 9.38 -4.04
N LEU A 62 1.15 9.29 -4.94
CA LEU A 62 2.26 10.25 -4.99
C LEU A 62 1.79 11.64 -5.42
N ILE A 63 0.88 11.73 -6.41
CA ILE A 63 0.27 12.99 -6.86
C ILE A 63 -0.51 13.63 -5.71
N SER A 64 -1.35 12.86 -5.01
CA SER A 64 -2.13 13.33 -3.85
C SER A 64 -1.21 13.88 -2.75
N ARG A 65 -0.09 13.20 -2.46
CA ARG A 65 0.88 13.63 -1.45
C ARG A 65 1.68 14.87 -1.88
N LEU A 66 1.94 15.04 -3.17
CA LEU A 66 2.58 16.24 -3.69
C LEU A 66 1.66 17.47 -3.54
N GLY A 67 0.35 17.30 -3.75
CA GLY A 67 -0.65 18.34 -3.53
C GLY A 67 -0.85 18.71 -2.05
N ALA A 68 -0.54 17.81 -1.12
CA ALA A 68 -0.60 18.05 0.32
C ALA A 68 0.63 18.79 0.88
N GLY A 69 1.62 19.13 0.04
CA GLY A 69 2.90 19.72 0.45
C GLY A 69 2.96 21.25 0.52
N CYS A 70 1.86 21.98 0.33
CA CYS A 70 1.84 23.45 0.30
C CYS A 70 0.71 24.07 1.15
N ALA A 71 0.48 23.55 2.36
CA ALA A 71 -0.47 24.15 3.30
C ALA A 71 -0.05 23.92 4.77
N ASP A 72 1.21 24.21 5.08
CA ASP A 72 1.63 24.53 6.44
C ASP A 72 2.54 25.77 6.30
N GLU A 73 1.98 26.91 6.75
CA GLU A 73 2.47 28.32 6.84
C GLU A 73 3.79 28.76 6.18
#